data_AF-A0A2S4AU36-F1
#
_entry.id   AF-A0A2S4AU36-F1
#
_cell.length_a   1.000
_cell.length_b   1.000
_cell.length_c   1.000
_cell.angle_alpha   90.00
_cell.angle_beta   90.00
_cell.angle_gamma   90.00
#
_symmetry.space_group_name_H-M   'P 1'
#
loop_
_entity.id
_entity.type
_entity.pdbx_description
1 polymer ?
#
loop_
_entity_poly.entity_id
_entity_poly.type
_entity_poly.pdbx_seq_one_letter_code
_entity_poly.pdbx_strand_id
1 'polypeptide(L)'
;MPSVHPSKASALPILVVMGVSGSGKTDTSHAVADALGLPHIEADNFHPAENVARMRAGTPLSDADRVEWLHALIAEMQRTLAAGSGFVLACSALKRSYRELLRSAVPELRFAHLAIDYETAVQRVGGRAGHFMPISLVDSQFATLESPEGEPGVLTVDASQPREVVLRHIVDWMQGAGLDELIETRVDLSSRSFDSATTAPPLTNEPIYSGTVAQHFDRLTDWLMAALMAFMVVVVFSSVVLRYAFGTGWTGAEELSRLAFVWLVFVGVASSMRRGELMSFSMLRDRFPRLFRRVVDSISWLLVAAASCLAAWGGWNQMQFGWTINSPVVGYPLGLAMLPVAASMVALAVLALLQLVNVWRRDQPSASAAANVTAD
;
A
#
# COMPACT_ATOMS: atom_id res chain seq x y z
N MET A 1 -5.21 16.77 -55.04
CA MET A 1 -5.21 15.36 -54.62
C MET A 1 -4.86 15.33 -53.15
N PRO A 2 -5.75 14.91 -52.23
CA PRO A 2 -5.38 14.74 -50.84
C PRO A 2 -4.57 13.46 -50.72
N SER A 3 -3.35 13.58 -50.21
CA SER A 3 -2.46 12.47 -49.89
C SER A 3 -3.05 11.66 -48.74
N VAL A 4 -3.51 10.44 -49.05
CA VAL A 4 -3.91 9.44 -48.06
C VAL A 4 -2.65 9.02 -47.31
N HIS A 5 -2.50 9.46 -46.06
CA HIS A 5 -1.59 8.81 -45.13
C HIS A 5 -2.12 7.40 -44.86
N PRO A 6 -1.30 6.34 -45.00
CA PRO A 6 -1.74 5.00 -44.63
C PRO A 6 -2.02 4.99 -43.13
N SER A 7 -3.28 4.77 -42.75
CA SER A 7 -3.67 4.48 -41.38
C SER A 7 -2.82 3.31 -40.89
N LYS A 8 -1.97 3.52 -39.87
CA LYS A 8 -1.38 2.43 -39.10
C LYS A 8 -2.54 1.53 -38.68
N ALA A 9 -2.63 0.32 -39.24
CA ALA A 9 -3.52 -0.70 -38.71
C ALA A 9 -3.19 -0.82 -37.23
N SER A 10 -4.14 -0.53 -36.33
CA SER A 10 -3.88 -0.57 -34.91
C SER A 10 -3.52 -2.02 -34.54
N ALA A 11 -2.28 -2.26 -34.18
CA ALA A 11 -1.84 -3.56 -33.67
C ALA A 11 -2.76 -3.95 -32.50
N LEU A 12 -3.20 -5.21 -32.49
CA LEU A 12 -4.10 -5.70 -31.44
C LEU A 12 -3.38 -5.59 -30.08
N PRO A 13 -4.01 -4.98 -29.07
CA PRO A 13 -3.36 -4.81 -27.76
C PRO A 13 -3.14 -6.17 -27.10
N ILE A 14 -1.87 -6.49 -26.86
CA ILE A 14 -1.43 -7.70 -26.17
C ILE A 14 -0.56 -7.36 -24.97
N LEU A 15 -0.99 -7.80 -23.79
CA LEU A 15 -0.39 -7.40 -22.52
C LEU A 15 -0.23 -8.59 -21.58
N VAL A 16 0.92 -8.66 -20.92
CA VAL A 16 1.13 -9.47 -19.73
C VAL A 16 1.19 -8.58 -18.50
N VAL A 17 0.32 -8.81 -17.52
CA VAL A 17 0.42 -8.21 -16.19
C VAL A 17 1.23 -9.15 -15.31
N MET A 18 2.43 -8.72 -14.92
CA MET A 18 3.41 -9.53 -14.21
C MET A 18 3.79 -9.01 -12.83
N GLY A 19 4.45 -9.86 -12.04
CA GLY A 19 4.88 -9.56 -10.68
C GLY A 19 4.77 -10.75 -9.74
N VAL A 20 5.25 -10.59 -8.51
CA VAL A 20 5.23 -11.61 -7.47
C VAL A 20 3.82 -11.86 -6.90
N SER A 21 3.63 -12.95 -6.16
CA SER A 21 2.39 -13.18 -5.41
C SER A 21 2.16 -12.03 -4.42
N GLY A 22 0.90 -11.61 -4.29
CA GLY A 22 0.54 -10.43 -3.48
C GLY A 22 0.61 -9.08 -4.21
N SER A 23 1.21 -8.99 -5.41
CA SER A 23 1.28 -7.72 -6.16
C SER A 23 -0.06 -7.24 -6.74
N GLY A 24 -1.08 -8.10 -6.80
CA GLY A 24 -2.41 -7.74 -7.33
C GLY A 24 -2.64 -8.07 -8.81
N LYS A 25 -1.80 -8.92 -9.42
CA LYS A 25 -1.88 -9.33 -10.84
C LYS A 25 -3.30 -9.65 -11.31
N THR A 26 -3.96 -10.66 -10.72
CA THR A 26 -5.29 -11.13 -11.16
C THR A 26 -6.31 -9.99 -11.18
N ASP A 27 -6.46 -9.26 -10.07
CA ASP A 27 -7.41 -8.14 -10.00
C ASP A 27 -7.07 -7.00 -10.99
N THR A 28 -5.80 -6.62 -11.10
CA THR A 28 -5.37 -5.57 -12.02
C THR A 28 -5.57 -6.00 -13.48
N SER A 29 -5.23 -7.24 -13.81
CA SER A 29 -5.37 -7.79 -15.16
C SER A 29 -6.83 -7.92 -15.60
N HIS A 30 -7.75 -8.29 -14.70
CA HIS A 30 -9.19 -8.26 -15.00
C HIS A 30 -9.66 -6.83 -15.26
N ALA A 31 -9.29 -5.88 -14.40
CA ALA A 31 -9.68 -4.49 -14.58
C ALA A 31 -9.16 -3.89 -15.89
N VAL A 32 -7.93 -4.22 -16.28
CA VAL A 32 -7.33 -3.79 -17.56
C VAL A 32 -8.03 -4.47 -18.75
N ALA A 33 -8.34 -5.77 -18.65
CA ALA A 33 -9.07 -6.50 -19.68
C ALA A 33 -10.46 -5.90 -19.92
N ASP A 34 -11.20 -5.63 -18.85
CA ASP A 34 -12.52 -5.00 -18.89
C ASP A 34 -12.45 -3.59 -19.50
N ALA A 35 -11.46 -2.79 -19.09
CA ALA A 35 -11.29 -1.42 -19.59
C ALA A 35 -10.91 -1.37 -21.08
N LEU A 36 -10.16 -2.36 -21.58
CA LEU A 36 -9.76 -2.46 -22.99
C LEU A 36 -10.74 -3.28 -23.84
N GLY A 37 -11.74 -3.92 -23.24
CA GLY A 37 -12.68 -4.81 -23.94
C GLY A 37 -12.00 -6.05 -24.52
N LEU A 38 -10.99 -6.59 -23.82
CA LEU A 38 -10.17 -7.72 -24.27
C LEU A 38 -10.47 -8.99 -23.47
N PRO A 39 -10.27 -10.18 -24.06
CA PRO A 39 -10.28 -11.42 -23.30
C PRO A 39 -9.16 -11.44 -22.26
N HIS A 40 -9.49 -11.96 -21.08
CA HIS A 40 -8.54 -12.19 -20.00
C HIS A 40 -8.08 -13.65 -19.99
N ILE A 41 -6.79 -13.86 -19.77
CA ILE A 41 -6.17 -15.18 -19.62
C ILE A 41 -5.50 -15.23 -18.24
N GLU A 42 -5.90 -16.20 -17.40
CA GLU A 42 -5.24 -16.46 -16.11
C GLU A 42 -4.21 -17.58 -16.29
N ALA A 43 -2.93 -17.27 -16.17
CA ALA A 43 -1.87 -18.22 -16.48
C ALA A 43 -1.86 -19.41 -15.52
N ASP A 44 -2.28 -19.22 -14.27
CA ASP A 44 -2.29 -20.28 -13.26
C ASP A 44 -3.22 -21.45 -13.64
N ASN A 45 -4.23 -21.21 -14.51
CA ASN A 45 -5.13 -22.25 -15.03
C ASN A 45 -4.46 -23.24 -16.00
N PHE A 46 -3.27 -22.90 -16.50
CA PHE A 46 -2.52 -23.71 -17.47
C PHE A 46 -1.43 -24.56 -16.79
N HIS A 47 -1.29 -24.50 -15.47
CA HIS A 47 -0.36 -25.37 -14.77
C HIS A 47 -0.84 -26.84 -14.79
N PRO A 48 0.06 -27.80 -15.07
CA PRO A 48 -0.21 -29.21 -14.82
C PRO A 48 -0.64 -29.45 -13.36
N ALA A 49 -1.50 -30.44 -13.14
CA ALA A 49 -2.02 -30.76 -11.81
C ALA A 49 -0.90 -31.04 -10.78
N GLU A 50 0.22 -31.62 -11.22
CA GLU A 50 1.41 -31.85 -10.40
C GLU A 50 2.04 -30.54 -9.91
N ASN A 51 2.17 -29.55 -10.79
CA ASN A 51 2.71 -28.23 -10.43
C ASN A 51 1.82 -27.52 -9.41
N VAL A 52 0.50 -27.60 -9.60
CA VAL A 52 -0.48 -27.07 -8.64
C VAL A 52 -0.34 -27.75 -7.28
N ALA A 53 -0.20 -29.08 -7.24
CA ALA A 53 -0.04 -29.83 -6.00
C ALA A 53 1.27 -29.44 -5.26
N ARG A 54 2.38 -29.30 -5.99
CA ARG A 54 3.66 -28.86 -5.43
C ARG A 54 3.61 -27.45 -4.86
N MET A 55 3.02 -26.50 -5.59
CA MET A 55 2.83 -25.14 -5.10
C MET A 55 1.92 -25.10 -3.88
N ARG A 56 0.83 -25.88 -3.85
CA ARG A 56 -0.03 -25.99 -2.65
C ARG A 56 0.72 -26.56 -1.44
N ALA A 57 1.69 -27.43 -1.66
CA ALA A 57 2.57 -27.95 -0.60
C ALA A 57 3.68 -26.97 -0.18
N GLY A 58 3.77 -25.78 -0.80
CA GLY A 58 4.83 -24.81 -0.54
C GLY A 58 6.18 -25.15 -1.17
N THR A 59 6.22 -26.16 -2.05
CA THR A 59 7.42 -26.55 -2.78
C THR A 59 7.56 -25.70 -4.04
N PRO A 60 8.67 -24.94 -4.20
CA PRO A 60 8.88 -24.15 -5.39
C PRO A 60 9.03 -25.04 -6.64
N LEU A 61 8.57 -24.53 -7.78
CA LEU A 61 8.78 -25.16 -9.07
C LEU A 61 10.21 -24.91 -9.55
N SER A 62 10.75 -25.82 -10.36
CA SER A 62 12.01 -25.67 -11.09
C SER A 62 11.78 -24.94 -12.43
N ASP A 63 12.85 -24.63 -13.16
CA ASP A 63 12.73 -24.03 -14.49
C ASP A 63 12.13 -25.02 -15.50
N ALA A 64 12.49 -26.31 -15.42
CA ALA A 64 11.94 -27.36 -16.27
C ALA A 64 10.41 -27.48 -16.11
N ASP A 65 9.92 -27.42 -14.86
CA ASP A 65 8.49 -27.46 -14.54
C ASP A 65 7.71 -26.29 -15.18
N ARG A 66 8.38 -25.13 -15.32
CA ARG A 66 7.77 -23.91 -15.86
C ARG A 66 7.82 -23.83 -17.38
N VAL A 67 8.78 -24.47 -18.04
CA VAL A 67 8.87 -24.47 -19.51
C VAL A 67 7.64 -25.11 -20.15
N GLU A 68 7.17 -26.25 -19.63
CA GLU A 68 5.95 -26.90 -20.12
C GLU A 68 4.72 -25.98 -19.99
N TRP A 69 4.58 -25.34 -18.83
CA TRP A 69 3.54 -24.36 -18.57
C TRP A 69 3.61 -23.16 -19.51
N LEU A 70 4.80 -22.60 -19.74
CA LEU A 70 5.01 -21.48 -20.67
C LEU A 70 4.63 -21.86 -22.11
N HIS A 71 4.93 -23.09 -22.56
CA HIS A 71 4.49 -23.56 -23.88
C HIS A 71 2.97 -23.66 -24.00
N ALA A 72 2.27 -24.09 -22.95
CA ALA A 72 0.80 -24.10 -22.94
C ALA A 72 0.22 -22.67 -23.05
N LEU A 73 0.82 -21.70 -22.36
CA LEU A 73 0.45 -20.28 -22.49
C LEU A 73 0.70 -19.74 -23.90
N ILE A 74 1.85 -20.09 -24.51
CA ILE A 74 2.17 -19.70 -25.88
C ILE A 74 1.11 -20.19 -26.86
N ALA A 75 0.70 -21.45 -26.73
CA ALA A 75 -0.35 -22.00 -27.58
C ALA A 75 -1.69 -21.27 -27.42
N GLU A 76 -2.07 -20.87 -26.19
CA GLU A 76 -3.26 -20.05 -25.96
C GLU A 76 -3.13 -18.66 -26.59
N MET A 77 -2.03 -17.94 -26.32
CA MET A 77 -1.80 -16.60 -26.86
C MET A 77 -1.87 -16.59 -28.39
N GLN A 78 -1.25 -17.57 -29.04
CA GLN A 78 -1.28 -17.72 -30.50
C GLN A 78 -2.68 -18.04 -31.01
N ARG A 79 -3.46 -18.86 -30.30
CA ARG A 79 -4.87 -19.13 -30.64
C ARG A 79 -5.74 -17.88 -30.55
N THR A 80 -5.59 -17.08 -29.49
CA THR A 80 -6.35 -15.83 -29.33
C THR A 80 -6.02 -14.82 -30.44
N LEU A 81 -4.73 -14.70 -30.79
CA LEU A 81 -4.28 -13.86 -31.90
C LEU A 81 -4.79 -14.34 -33.25
N ALA A 82 -4.75 -15.66 -33.50
CA ALA A 82 -5.28 -16.24 -34.73
C ALA A 82 -6.80 -16.04 -34.88
N ALA A 83 -7.53 -15.89 -33.77
CA ALA A 83 -8.94 -15.51 -33.75
C ALA A 83 -9.18 -14.00 -34.00
N GLY A 84 -8.12 -13.20 -34.21
CA GLY A 84 -8.20 -11.78 -34.50
C GLY A 84 -8.43 -10.90 -33.26
N SER A 85 -8.14 -11.41 -32.06
CA SER A 85 -8.32 -10.69 -30.80
C SER A 85 -6.98 -10.43 -30.10
N GLY A 86 -6.87 -9.26 -29.45
CA GLY A 86 -5.85 -9.02 -28.43
C GLY A 86 -6.16 -9.78 -27.15
N PHE A 87 -5.33 -9.61 -26.10
CA PHE A 87 -5.56 -10.25 -24.80
C PHE A 87 -4.83 -9.53 -23.66
N VAL A 88 -5.29 -9.78 -22.43
CA VAL A 88 -4.57 -9.46 -21.20
C VAL A 88 -4.30 -10.75 -20.42
N LEU A 89 -3.03 -11.07 -20.20
CA LEU A 89 -2.56 -12.27 -19.52
C LEU A 89 -2.07 -11.92 -18.11
N ALA A 90 -2.63 -12.52 -17.07
CA ALA A 90 -2.04 -12.51 -15.73
C ALA A 90 -0.95 -13.59 -15.66
N CYS A 91 0.32 -13.24 -15.52
CA CYS A 91 1.41 -14.23 -15.46
C CYS A 91 2.57 -13.72 -14.62
N SER A 92 3.16 -14.57 -13.76
CA SER A 92 4.27 -14.15 -12.91
C SER A 92 5.51 -13.70 -13.70
N ALA A 93 5.87 -14.40 -14.79
CA ALA A 93 6.93 -14.04 -15.76
C ALA A 93 8.24 -13.52 -15.13
N LEU A 94 8.66 -14.14 -14.01
CA LEU A 94 9.64 -13.56 -13.08
C LEU A 94 11.07 -13.51 -13.63
N LYS A 95 11.47 -14.46 -14.48
CA LYS A 95 12.80 -14.48 -15.12
C LYS A 95 12.77 -13.85 -16.51
N ARG A 96 13.88 -13.23 -16.89
CA ARG A 96 14.09 -12.70 -18.24
C ARG A 96 13.96 -13.77 -19.31
N SER A 97 14.49 -14.97 -19.06
CA SER A 97 14.37 -16.11 -19.98
C SER A 97 12.91 -16.49 -20.26
N TYR A 98 12.02 -16.37 -19.28
CA TYR A 98 10.59 -16.62 -19.47
C TYR A 98 9.94 -15.55 -20.33
N ARG A 99 10.26 -14.28 -20.06
CA ARG A 99 9.76 -13.16 -20.86
C ARG A 99 10.23 -13.22 -22.31
N GLU A 100 11.50 -13.57 -22.53
CA GLU A 100 12.06 -13.77 -23.85
C GLU A 100 11.40 -14.95 -24.58
N LEU A 101 11.14 -16.06 -23.90
CA LEU A 101 10.39 -17.18 -24.48
C LEU A 101 8.99 -16.76 -24.96
N LEU A 102 8.24 -16.02 -24.12
CA LEU A 102 6.92 -15.50 -24.50
C LEU A 102 7.01 -14.49 -25.67
N ARG A 103 7.97 -13.57 -25.66
CA ARG A 103 8.20 -12.60 -26.75
C ARG A 103 8.63 -13.27 -28.05
N SER A 104 9.40 -14.35 -27.98
CA SER A 104 9.83 -15.08 -29.17
C SER A 104 8.65 -15.69 -29.94
N ALA A 105 7.59 -16.07 -29.21
CA ALA A 105 6.36 -16.59 -29.79
C ALA A 105 5.37 -15.48 -30.19
N VAL A 106 5.42 -14.33 -29.51
CA VAL A 106 4.56 -13.17 -29.73
C VAL A 106 5.39 -11.87 -29.68
N PRO A 107 5.94 -11.40 -30.81
CA PRO A 107 6.94 -10.31 -30.83
C PRO A 107 6.48 -8.95 -30.31
N GLU A 108 5.18 -8.62 -30.41
CA GLU A 108 4.62 -7.34 -29.96
C GLU A 108 4.17 -7.36 -28.48
N LEU A 109 4.48 -8.42 -27.75
CA LEU A 109 4.02 -8.64 -26.38
C LEU A 109 4.59 -7.60 -25.41
N ARG A 110 3.70 -6.83 -24.79
CA ARG A 110 4.02 -5.84 -23.75
C ARG A 110 3.89 -6.43 -22.35
N PHE A 111 4.64 -5.90 -21.39
CA PHE A 111 4.58 -6.32 -19.98
C PHE A 111 4.31 -5.12 -19.07
N ALA A 112 3.28 -5.22 -18.23
CA ALA A 112 3.08 -4.33 -17.09
C ALA A 112 3.59 -5.03 -15.83
N HIS A 113 4.72 -4.59 -15.30
CA HIS A 113 5.31 -5.11 -14.08
C HIS A 113 4.76 -4.37 -12.85
N LEU A 114 3.97 -5.08 -12.05
CA LEU A 114 3.47 -4.61 -10.76
C LEU A 114 4.57 -4.78 -9.70
N ALA A 115 5.36 -3.73 -9.53
CA ALA A 115 6.43 -3.67 -8.54
C ALA A 115 5.85 -3.44 -7.15
N ILE A 116 6.31 -4.23 -6.18
CA ILE A 116 5.92 -4.13 -4.79
C ILE A 116 7.11 -4.54 -3.92
N ASP A 117 7.23 -3.96 -2.73
CA ASP A 117 8.22 -4.39 -1.76
C ASP A 117 7.82 -5.73 -1.10
N TYR A 118 8.81 -6.39 -0.53
CA TYR A 118 8.66 -7.71 0.10
C TYR A 118 7.69 -7.68 1.28
N GLU A 119 7.76 -6.66 2.14
CA GLU A 119 6.94 -6.58 3.36
C GLU A 119 5.46 -6.44 3.00
N THR A 120 5.14 -5.57 2.04
CA THR A 120 3.77 -5.40 1.55
C THR A 120 3.25 -6.67 0.87
N ALA A 121 4.08 -7.39 0.11
CA ALA A 121 3.69 -8.66 -0.51
C ALA A 121 3.34 -9.73 0.55
N VAL A 122 4.18 -9.90 1.57
CA VAL A 122 3.94 -10.82 2.68
C VAL A 122 2.67 -10.45 3.44
N GLN A 123 2.47 -9.17 3.75
CA GLN A 123 1.27 -8.69 4.43
C GLN A 123 0.00 -8.98 3.60
N ARG A 124 0.02 -8.69 2.29
CA ARG A 124 -1.13 -8.92 1.39
C ARG A 124 -1.46 -10.39 1.21
N VAL A 125 -0.45 -11.27 1.18
CA VAL A 125 -0.70 -12.73 1.09
C VAL A 125 -1.21 -13.26 2.43
N GLY A 126 -0.63 -12.83 3.55
CA GLY A 126 -1.04 -13.27 4.89
C GLY A 126 -2.44 -12.82 5.30
N GLY A 127 -2.93 -11.70 4.76
CA GLY A 127 -4.27 -11.17 5.06
C GLY A 127 -5.44 -11.80 4.28
N ARG A 128 -5.19 -12.70 3.32
CA ARG A 128 -6.25 -13.28 2.46
C ARG A 128 -6.97 -14.44 3.16
N ALA A 129 -8.26 -14.26 3.45
CA ALA A 129 -9.12 -15.36 3.90
C ALA A 129 -9.41 -16.33 2.73
N GLY A 130 -9.12 -17.63 2.91
CA GLY A 130 -9.57 -18.69 1.99
C GLY A 130 -8.54 -19.24 0.99
N HIS A 131 -7.39 -18.58 0.81
CA HIS A 131 -6.26 -19.11 0.03
C HIS A 131 -4.96 -19.00 0.81
N PHE A 132 -4.65 -20.02 1.60
CA PHE A 132 -3.39 -20.12 2.34
C PHE A 132 -2.26 -20.45 1.35
N MET A 133 -1.72 -19.43 0.68
CA MET A 133 -0.40 -19.55 0.05
C MET A 133 0.65 -19.39 1.16
N PRO A 134 1.51 -20.39 1.42
CA PRO A 134 2.53 -20.26 2.45
C PRO A 134 3.49 -19.12 2.12
N ILE A 135 3.91 -18.38 3.17
CA ILE A 135 4.84 -17.24 3.08
C ILE A 135 6.14 -17.63 2.36
N SER A 136 6.59 -18.88 2.51
CA SER A 136 7.76 -19.44 1.82
C SER A 136 7.70 -19.34 0.29
N LEU A 137 6.51 -19.26 -0.31
CA LEU A 137 6.38 -19.04 -1.75
C LEU A 137 6.63 -17.58 -2.14
N VAL A 138 6.32 -16.61 -1.27
CA VAL A 138 6.68 -15.20 -1.49
C VAL A 138 8.20 -15.08 -1.53
N ASP A 139 8.90 -15.69 -0.56
CA ASP A 139 10.37 -15.74 -0.51
C ASP A 139 10.95 -16.30 -1.82
N SER A 140 10.43 -17.44 -2.26
CA SER A 140 10.89 -18.08 -3.49
C SER A 140 10.66 -17.22 -4.74
N GLN A 141 9.58 -16.44 -4.79
CA GLN A 141 9.26 -15.61 -5.95
C GLN A 141 10.11 -14.35 -5.99
N PHE A 142 10.39 -13.71 -4.85
CA PHE A 142 11.34 -12.60 -4.80
C PHE A 142 12.76 -13.05 -5.14
N ALA A 143 13.17 -14.24 -4.68
CA ALA A 143 14.46 -14.82 -5.06
C ALA A 143 14.54 -15.18 -6.57
N THR A 144 13.40 -15.44 -7.20
CA THR A 144 13.30 -15.76 -8.63
C THR A 144 13.14 -14.52 -9.52
N LEU A 145 12.71 -13.39 -8.95
CA LEU A 145 12.41 -12.17 -9.71
C LEU A 145 13.69 -11.54 -10.25
N GLU A 146 13.82 -11.55 -11.58
CA GLU A 146 14.81 -10.77 -12.31
C GLU A 146 14.10 -9.50 -12.81
N SER A 147 14.52 -8.33 -12.31
CA SER A 147 13.88 -7.05 -12.65
C SER A 147 13.73 -6.89 -14.17
N PRO A 148 12.52 -6.63 -14.70
CA PRO A 148 12.29 -6.39 -16.11
C PRO A 148 12.55 -4.94 -16.53
N GLU A 149 13.00 -4.09 -15.60
CA GLU A 149 13.26 -2.68 -15.85
C GLU A 149 14.32 -2.49 -16.96
N GLY A 150 14.01 -1.63 -17.93
CA GLY A 150 14.88 -1.38 -19.10
C GLY A 150 14.68 -2.37 -20.25
N GLU A 151 13.89 -3.43 -20.11
CA GLU A 151 13.51 -4.27 -21.25
C GLU A 151 12.52 -3.55 -22.19
N PRO A 152 12.59 -3.80 -23.51
CA PRO A 152 11.66 -3.20 -24.46
C PRO A 152 10.22 -3.67 -24.20
N GLY A 153 9.27 -2.73 -24.32
CA GLY A 153 7.86 -3.00 -24.14
C GLY A 153 7.48 -3.35 -22.69
N VAL A 154 8.23 -2.85 -21.70
CA VAL A 154 7.92 -3.02 -20.27
C VAL A 154 7.53 -1.68 -19.64
N LEU A 155 6.40 -1.65 -18.93
CA LEU A 155 6.00 -0.59 -18.02
C LEU A 155 6.10 -1.11 -16.60
N THR A 156 6.90 -0.46 -15.75
CA THR A 156 6.91 -0.75 -14.31
C THR A 156 5.95 0.19 -13.60
N VAL A 157 5.05 -0.36 -12.79
CA VAL A 157 4.05 0.39 -12.02
C VAL A 157 4.15 -0.01 -10.56
N ASP A 158 4.18 0.98 -9.68
CA ASP A 158 4.16 0.78 -8.24
C ASP A 158 2.78 0.29 -7.78
N ALA A 159 2.73 -0.98 -7.37
CA ALA A 159 1.52 -1.67 -6.94
C ALA A 159 1.10 -1.33 -5.50
N SER A 160 1.84 -0.46 -4.80
CA SER A 160 1.41 0.13 -3.52
C SER A 160 0.36 1.24 -3.71
N GLN A 161 0.29 1.83 -4.90
CA GLN A 161 -0.65 2.89 -5.23
C GLN A 161 -2.10 2.38 -5.27
N PRO A 162 -3.11 3.28 -5.15
CA PRO A 162 -4.50 2.92 -5.36
C PRO A 162 -4.73 2.25 -6.71
N ARG A 163 -5.58 1.22 -6.72
CA ARG A 163 -5.89 0.38 -7.89
C ARG A 163 -6.26 1.20 -9.13
N GLU A 164 -7.03 2.26 -8.94
CA GLU A 164 -7.51 3.14 -10.01
C GLU A 164 -6.34 3.87 -10.70
N VAL A 165 -5.29 4.22 -9.95
CA VAL A 165 -4.09 4.88 -10.49
C VAL A 165 -3.26 3.88 -11.29
N VAL A 166 -3.07 2.67 -10.75
CA VAL A 166 -2.35 1.57 -11.42
C VAL A 166 -3.05 1.22 -12.74
N LEU A 167 -4.37 1.03 -12.70
CA LEU A 167 -5.19 0.73 -13.87
C LEU A 167 -5.05 1.81 -14.95
N ARG A 168 -5.22 3.08 -14.58
CA ARG A 168 -5.12 4.20 -15.51
C ARG A 168 -3.76 4.25 -16.20
N HIS A 169 -2.67 4.13 -15.44
CA HIS A 169 -1.31 4.12 -16.02
C HIS A 169 -1.13 3.01 -17.06
N ILE A 170 -1.63 1.80 -16.78
CA ILE A 170 -1.51 0.67 -17.71
C ILE A 170 -2.37 0.91 -18.96
N VAL A 171 -3.61 1.37 -18.81
CA VAL A 171 -4.53 1.63 -19.93
C VAL A 171 -4.02 2.75 -20.83
N ASP A 172 -3.58 3.88 -20.26
CA ASP A 172 -3.07 5.02 -21.00
C ASP A 172 -1.83 4.62 -21.83
N TRP A 173 -0.91 3.86 -21.21
CA TRP A 173 0.27 3.32 -21.89
C TRP A 173 -0.10 2.33 -23.01
N MET A 174 -1.14 1.51 -22.80
CA MET A 174 -1.60 0.55 -23.80
C MET A 174 -2.24 1.22 -25.01
N GLN A 175 -3.02 2.29 -24.79
CA GLN A 175 -3.72 3.05 -25.83
C GLN A 175 -2.82 4.03 -26.60
N GLY A 176 -1.57 4.21 -26.16
CA GLY A 176 -0.62 5.07 -26.85
C GLY A 176 -0.96 6.55 -26.72
N ALA A 177 -1.65 6.95 -25.63
CA ALA A 177 -1.64 8.33 -25.17
C ALA A 177 -0.18 8.68 -24.87
N GLY A 178 0.47 9.27 -25.86
CA GLY A 178 1.89 9.55 -25.86
C GLY A 178 2.26 10.34 -24.62
N LEU A 179 3.36 9.93 -23.98
CA LEU A 179 4.04 10.73 -22.97
C LEU A 179 4.34 12.18 -23.44
N ASP A 180 4.23 12.47 -24.74
CA ASP A 180 4.43 13.80 -25.30
C ASP A 180 3.34 14.81 -24.86
N GLU A 181 2.08 14.40 -24.67
CA GLU A 181 1.00 15.32 -24.26
C GLU A 181 1.03 15.64 -22.74
N LEU A 182 1.57 14.71 -21.95
CA LEU A 182 1.84 14.90 -20.52
C LEU A 182 3.10 15.73 -20.23
N ILE A 183 3.98 15.92 -21.21
CA ILE A 183 5.17 16.77 -21.08
C ILE A 183 4.85 18.24 -21.36
N GLU A 184 3.92 18.56 -22.28
CA GLU A 184 3.45 19.95 -22.46
C GLU A 184 2.66 20.48 -21.27
N THR A 185 2.01 19.59 -20.51
CA THR A 185 1.31 19.99 -19.27
C THR A 185 2.25 20.11 -18.06
N ARG A 186 3.55 19.83 -18.23
CA ARG A 186 4.63 20.09 -17.25
C ARG A 186 5.34 21.43 -17.46
N VAL A 187 4.69 22.39 -18.11
CA VAL A 187 5.10 23.79 -18.01
C VAL A 187 4.86 24.26 -16.57
N ASP A 188 5.98 24.39 -15.85
CA ASP A 188 6.22 25.32 -14.75
C ASP A 188 5.95 24.87 -13.29
N LEU A 189 6.46 23.70 -12.90
CA LEU A 189 6.64 23.34 -11.49
C LEU A 189 8.04 23.69 -10.94
N SER A 190 9.03 23.89 -11.80
CA SER A 190 10.39 24.29 -11.40
C SER A 190 10.53 25.79 -11.09
N SER A 191 9.56 26.63 -11.48
CA SER A 191 9.50 28.06 -11.12
C SER A 191 8.84 28.33 -9.78
N ARG A 192 8.19 27.34 -9.16
CA ARG A 192 7.69 27.46 -7.80
C ARG A 192 8.87 27.32 -6.83
N SER A 193 9.14 28.39 -6.09
CA SER A 193 10.04 28.36 -4.95
C SER A 193 9.64 27.20 -4.04
N PHE A 194 10.55 26.24 -3.87
CA PHE A 194 10.38 25.07 -3.03
C PHE A 194 10.49 25.48 -1.56
N ASP A 195 9.54 26.28 -1.06
CA ASP A 195 9.40 26.61 0.37
C ASP A 195 8.63 25.48 1.09
N SER A 196 9.07 24.23 0.95
CA SER A 196 8.49 23.08 1.67
C SER A 196 8.98 22.95 3.11
N ALA A 197 9.87 23.84 3.58
CA ALA A 197 10.37 23.81 4.94
C ALA A 197 9.52 24.58 5.96
N THR A 198 8.45 25.29 5.54
CA THR A 198 7.70 26.16 6.47
C THR A 198 6.17 26.14 6.32
N THR A 199 5.62 25.53 5.27
CA THR A 199 4.18 25.41 5.07
C THR A 199 3.74 23.95 5.15
N ALA A 200 3.39 23.53 6.37
CA ALA A 200 2.57 22.34 6.54
C ALA A 200 1.27 22.52 5.72
N PRO A 201 0.74 21.47 5.05
CA PRO A 201 -0.55 21.55 4.38
C PRO A 201 -1.60 22.08 5.37
N PRO A 202 -2.54 22.94 4.93
CA PRO A 202 -3.58 23.43 5.81
C PRO A 202 -4.34 22.23 6.39
N LEU A 203 -4.44 22.19 7.72
CA LEU A 203 -5.11 21.11 8.46
C LEU A 203 -6.48 20.88 7.82
N THR A 204 -6.75 19.65 7.39
CA THR A 204 -8.00 19.29 6.71
C THR A 204 -9.23 19.42 7.61
N ASN A 205 -9.02 19.64 8.92
CA ASN A 205 -10.02 19.98 9.92
C ASN A 205 -9.45 20.93 10.98
N GLU A 206 -10.28 21.77 11.61
CA GLU A 206 -9.85 22.56 12.77
C GLU A 206 -9.36 21.65 13.91
N PRO A 207 -8.22 21.96 14.56
CA PRO A 207 -7.71 21.17 15.66
C PRO A 207 -8.74 21.06 16.79
N ILE A 208 -8.87 19.87 17.37
CA ILE A 208 -9.95 19.51 18.32
C ILE A 208 -9.95 20.43 19.56
N TYR A 209 -8.79 21.00 19.93
CA TYR A 209 -8.62 22.00 21.00
C TYR A 209 -7.47 22.97 20.67
N SER A 210 -7.62 24.27 20.96
CA SER A 210 -6.55 25.29 20.82
C SER A 210 -6.11 25.82 22.20
N GLY A 211 -4.80 26.05 22.38
CA GLY A 211 -4.23 26.61 23.61
C GLY A 211 -2.79 26.18 23.92
N THR A 212 -2.20 26.77 24.96
CA THR A 212 -0.81 26.54 25.38
C THR A 212 -0.52 25.08 25.71
N VAL A 213 -1.47 24.37 26.32
CA VAL A 213 -1.33 22.94 26.67
C VAL A 213 -1.20 22.06 25.43
N ALA A 214 -1.94 22.36 24.36
CA ALA A 214 -1.89 21.60 23.12
C ALA A 214 -0.53 21.76 22.42
N GLN A 215 0.06 22.95 22.45
CA GLN A 215 1.40 23.20 21.89
C GLN A 215 2.51 22.49 22.68
N HIS A 216 2.37 22.40 24.00
CA HIS A 216 3.34 21.67 24.83
C HIS A 216 3.28 20.17 24.58
N PHE A 217 2.07 19.61 24.44
CA PHE A 217 1.88 18.22 24.08
C PHE A 217 2.52 17.88 22.72
N ASP A 218 2.43 18.77 21.74
CA ASP A 218 3.06 18.56 20.41
C ASP A 218 4.55 18.52 20.48
N ARG A 219 5.12 19.54 21.11
CA ARG A 219 6.57 19.62 21.26
C ARG A 219 7.09 18.39 21.99
N LEU A 220 6.36 17.91 22.99
CA LEU A 220 6.71 16.69 23.71
C LEU A 220 6.62 15.45 22.81
N THR A 221 5.51 15.26 22.09
CA THR A 221 5.32 14.10 21.21
C THR A 221 6.26 14.11 20.02
N ASP A 222 6.46 15.25 19.36
CA ASP A 222 7.40 15.43 18.25
C ASP A 222 8.84 15.20 18.70
N TRP A 223 9.24 15.73 19.88
CA TRP A 223 10.57 15.46 20.44
C TRP A 223 10.76 13.98 20.79
N LEU A 224 9.74 13.34 21.35
CA LEU A 224 9.76 11.91 21.66
C LEU A 224 9.87 11.05 20.40
N MET A 225 9.13 11.37 19.33
CA MET A 225 9.24 10.68 18.04
C MET A 225 10.65 10.83 17.46
N ALA A 226 11.19 12.06 17.45
CA ALA A 226 12.54 12.32 16.98
C ALA A 226 13.60 11.55 17.80
N ALA A 227 13.47 11.52 19.11
CA ALA A 227 14.37 10.78 20.01
C ALA A 227 14.30 9.26 19.75
N LEU A 228 13.09 8.70 19.58
CA LEU A 228 12.89 7.28 19.27
C LEU A 228 13.48 6.91 17.89
N MET A 229 13.26 7.75 16.88
CA MET A 229 13.85 7.56 15.55
C MET A 229 15.38 7.63 15.60
N ALA A 230 15.96 8.61 16.29
CA ALA A 230 17.40 8.73 16.46
C ALA A 230 17.99 7.52 17.19
N PHE A 231 17.33 7.06 18.26
CA PHE A 231 17.71 5.85 18.98
C PHE A 231 17.70 4.61 18.05
N MET A 232 16.64 4.43 17.26
CA MET A 232 16.56 3.32 16.29
C MET A 232 17.72 3.37 15.28
N VAL A 233 18.00 4.55 14.71
CA VAL A 233 19.12 4.73 13.76
C VAL A 233 20.44 4.35 14.42
N VAL A 234 20.71 4.82 15.63
CA VAL A 234 21.96 4.50 16.35
C VAL A 234 22.07 3.00 16.63
N VAL A 235 21.00 2.36 17.10
CA VAL A 235 20.98 0.92 17.43
C VAL A 235 21.18 0.06 16.18
N VAL A 236 20.45 0.34 15.10
CA VAL A 236 20.55 -0.40 13.84
C VAL A 236 21.91 -0.19 13.19
N PHE A 237 22.37 1.07 13.11
CA PHE A 237 23.68 1.40 12.55
C PHE A 237 24.81 0.72 13.33
N SER A 238 24.76 0.76 14.66
CA SER A 238 25.76 0.09 15.50
C SER A 238 25.77 -1.42 15.28
N SER A 239 24.59 -2.04 15.12
CA SER A 239 24.48 -3.48 14.82
C SER A 239 25.11 -3.84 13.47
N VAL A 240 24.89 -3.02 12.44
CA VAL A 240 25.49 -3.18 11.11
C VAL A 240 27.00 -3.03 11.20
N VAL A 241 27.51 -1.98 11.83
CA VAL A 241 28.97 -1.75 11.98
C VAL A 241 29.62 -2.88 12.76
N LEU A 242 29.04 -3.31 13.88
CA LEU A 242 29.57 -4.44 14.66
C LEU A 242 29.64 -5.71 13.82
N ARG A 243 28.59 -6.00 13.04
CA ARG A 243 28.53 -7.19 12.18
C ARG A 243 29.59 -7.17 11.07
N TYR A 244 29.75 -6.05 10.37
CA TYR A 244 30.63 -5.99 9.19
C TYR A 244 32.08 -5.58 9.49
N ALA A 245 32.32 -4.73 10.49
CA ALA A 245 33.66 -4.26 10.82
C ALA A 245 34.38 -5.16 11.85
N PHE A 246 33.64 -5.75 12.78
CA PHE A 246 34.19 -6.54 13.89
C PHE A 246 33.83 -8.04 13.82
N GLY A 247 32.99 -8.44 12.85
CA GLY A 247 32.55 -9.83 12.69
C GLY A 247 31.61 -10.32 13.79
N THR A 248 31.13 -9.43 14.67
CA THR A 248 30.27 -9.76 15.81
C THR A 248 28.90 -9.10 15.64
N GLY A 249 27.81 -9.86 15.61
CA GLY A 249 26.45 -9.29 15.58
C GLY A 249 25.85 -9.21 16.99
N TRP A 250 25.22 -8.08 17.34
CA TRP A 250 24.43 -7.98 18.58
C TRP A 250 22.94 -8.16 18.28
N THR A 251 22.39 -9.30 18.69
CA THR A 251 20.97 -9.65 18.50
C THR A 251 20.02 -8.73 19.28
N GLY A 252 20.50 -8.07 20.33
CA GLY A 252 19.69 -7.14 21.13
C GLY A 252 19.28 -5.87 20.38
N ALA A 253 20.02 -5.51 19.32
CA ALA A 253 19.68 -4.36 18.48
C ALA A 253 18.33 -4.53 17.76
N GLU A 254 18.04 -5.75 17.30
CA GLU A 254 16.78 -6.06 16.63
C GLU A 254 15.60 -5.91 17.61
N GLU A 255 15.71 -6.47 18.81
CA GLU A 255 14.68 -6.34 19.85
C GLU A 255 14.45 -4.89 20.28
N LEU A 256 15.51 -4.12 20.49
CA LEU A 256 15.40 -2.70 20.87
C LEU A 256 14.79 -1.84 19.77
N SER A 257 15.15 -2.08 18.51
CA SER A 257 14.52 -1.37 17.39
C SER A 257 13.03 -1.69 17.26
N ARG A 258 12.63 -2.96 17.52
CA ARG A 258 11.23 -3.38 17.53
C ARG A 258 10.45 -2.71 18.66
N LEU A 259 11.04 -2.64 19.85
CA LEU A 259 10.45 -1.93 20.99
C LEU A 259 10.29 -0.44 20.67
N ALA A 260 11.34 0.23 20.20
CA ALA A 260 11.29 1.65 19.86
C ALA A 260 10.28 1.96 18.73
N PHE A 261 10.14 1.06 17.75
CA PHE A 261 9.14 1.17 16.69
C PHE A 261 7.70 1.10 17.22
N VAL A 262 7.40 0.18 18.13
CA VAL A 262 6.08 0.10 18.79
C VAL A 262 5.76 1.42 19.49
N TRP A 263 6.72 1.97 20.24
CA TRP A 263 6.54 3.27 20.88
C TRP A 263 6.33 4.41 19.86
N LEU A 264 7.10 4.43 18.77
CA LEU A 264 6.97 5.43 17.72
C LEU A 264 5.58 5.42 17.07
N VAL A 265 5.06 4.24 16.73
CA VAL A 265 3.72 4.09 16.13
C VAL A 265 2.64 4.65 17.04
N PHE A 266 2.65 4.30 18.33
CA PHE A 266 1.59 4.74 19.26
C PHE A 266 1.70 6.23 19.64
N VAL A 267 2.91 6.77 19.73
CA VAL A 267 3.11 8.23 19.88
C VAL A 267 2.64 8.96 18.62
N GLY A 268 2.91 8.40 17.44
CA GLY A 268 2.43 8.93 16.15
C GLY A 268 0.90 8.94 16.04
N VAL A 269 0.22 7.88 16.47
CA VAL A 269 -1.25 7.83 16.54
C VAL A 269 -1.79 8.93 17.44
N ALA A 270 -1.21 9.11 18.64
CA ALA A 270 -1.63 10.15 19.57
C ALA A 270 -1.43 11.58 19.00
N SER A 271 -0.35 11.81 18.25
CA SER A 271 -0.07 13.10 17.57
C SER A 271 -1.00 13.35 16.38
N SER A 272 -1.20 12.35 15.51
CA SER A 272 -1.99 12.45 14.27
C SER A 272 -3.50 12.62 14.55
N MET A 273 -4.01 11.97 15.59
CA MET A 273 -5.38 12.18 16.10
C MET A 273 -5.70 13.65 16.34
N ARG A 274 -4.74 14.37 16.93
CA ARG A 274 -4.92 15.76 17.34
C ARG A 274 -4.89 16.72 16.15
N ARG A 275 -4.14 16.37 15.11
CA ARG A 275 -4.07 17.10 13.83
C ARG A 275 -5.31 16.88 12.95
N GLY A 276 -6.24 16.01 13.37
CA GLY A 276 -7.48 15.72 12.64
C GLY A 276 -7.25 14.92 11.36
N GLU A 277 -6.12 14.24 11.26
CA GLU A 277 -5.64 13.51 10.07
C GLU A 277 -6.24 12.10 9.94
N LEU A 278 -6.91 11.59 10.98
CA LEU A 278 -7.69 10.36 10.89
C LEU A 278 -8.94 10.62 10.04
N MET A 279 -8.92 10.11 8.80
CA MET A 279 -9.93 10.35 7.77
C MET A 279 -11.37 10.30 8.31
N SER A 280 -12.06 11.44 8.24
CA SER A 280 -13.51 11.51 8.36
C SER A 280 -14.13 11.32 6.97
N PHE A 281 -14.93 10.28 6.78
CA PHE A 281 -15.72 10.06 5.56
C PHE A 281 -16.86 11.12 5.45
N SER A 282 -16.53 12.33 5.01
CA SER A 282 -17.46 13.46 4.90
C SER A 282 -18.45 13.34 3.75
N MET A 283 -18.05 12.72 2.63
CA MET A 283 -18.83 12.74 1.38
C MET A 283 -20.18 12.02 1.48
N LEU A 284 -20.28 10.95 2.30
CA LEU A 284 -21.53 10.21 2.50
C LEU A 284 -22.36 10.79 3.65
N ARG A 285 -21.70 11.37 4.65
CA ARG A 285 -22.31 12.00 5.84
C ARG A 285 -23.06 13.28 5.48
N ASP A 286 -22.57 14.03 4.49
CA ASP A 286 -23.10 15.35 4.15
C ASP A 286 -24.45 15.35 3.42
N ARG A 287 -24.90 14.18 2.96
CA ARG A 287 -26.19 14.00 2.27
C ARG A 287 -27.40 13.91 3.21
N PHE A 288 -27.20 13.68 4.52
CA PHE A 288 -28.28 13.38 5.46
C PHE A 288 -28.78 14.59 6.28
N PRO A 289 -30.03 14.55 6.79
CA PRO A 289 -30.62 15.58 7.65
C PRO A 289 -29.81 15.80 8.95
N ARG A 290 -29.85 17.04 9.48
CA ARG A 290 -29.05 17.49 10.63
C ARG A 290 -29.13 16.57 11.86
N LEU A 291 -30.33 16.08 12.18
CA LEU A 291 -30.55 15.21 13.33
C LEU A 291 -29.91 13.84 13.14
N PHE A 292 -30.03 13.28 11.92
CA PHE A 292 -29.47 11.98 11.58
C PHE A 292 -27.93 12.03 11.60
N ARG A 293 -27.33 13.12 11.10
CA ARG A 293 -25.88 13.33 11.17
C ARG A 293 -25.36 13.31 12.61
N ARG A 294 -26.01 14.05 13.52
CA ARG A 294 -25.64 14.07 14.95
C ARG A 294 -25.75 12.70 15.61
N VAL A 295 -26.79 11.94 15.30
CA VAL A 295 -26.98 10.58 15.83
C VAL A 295 -25.89 9.64 15.31
N VAL A 296 -25.61 9.65 14.01
CA VAL A 296 -24.56 8.82 13.39
C VAL A 296 -23.18 9.16 13.96
N ASP A 297 -22.88 10.45 14.13
CA ASP A 297 -21.60 10.89 14.69
C ASP A 297 -21.46 10.50 16.15
N SER A 298 -22.55 10.61 16.92
CA SER A 298 -22.57 10.18 18.32
C SER A 298 -22.36 8.67 18.46
N ILE A 299 -23.01 7.87 17.61
CA ILE A 299 -22.83 6.41 17.59
C ILE A 299 -21.39 6.07 17.21
N SER A 300 -20.82 6.75 16.21
CA SER A 300 -19.45 6.52 15.76
C SER A 300 -18.43 6.82 16.86
N TRP A 301 -18.55 7.98 17.52
CA TRP A 301 -17.65 8.33 18.64
C TRP A 301 -17.83 7.43 19.86
N LEU A 302 -19.05 6.97 20.12
CA LEU A 302 -19.32 6.00 21.18
C LEU A 302 -18.67 4.64 20.90
N LEU A 303 -18.76 4.15 19.65
CA LEU A 303 -18.11 2.92 19.22
C LEU A 303 -16.58 3.02 19.32
N VAL A 304 -16.01 4.15 18.88
CA VAL A 304 -14.57 4.41 19.00
C VAL A 304 -14.14 4.44 20.48
N ALA A 305 -14.90 5.11 21.35
CA ALA A 305 -14.62 5.14 22.78
C ALA A 305 -14.70 3.74 23.41
N ALA A 306 -15.73 2.97 23.08
CA ALA A 306 -15.91 1.60 23.60
C ALA A 306 -14.78 0.67 23.14
N ALA A 307 -14.43 0.69 21.85
CA ALA A 307 -13.33 -0.09 21.30
C ALA A 307 -11.98 0.29 21.93
N SER A 308 -11.74 1.60 22.11
CA SER A 308 -10.52 2.11 22.74
C SER A 308 -10.42 1.71 24.21
N CYS A 309 -11.54 1.75 24.97
CA CYS A 309 -11.57 1.27 26.35
C CYS A 309 -11.30 -0.24 26.45
N LEU A 310 -11.87 -1.04 25.54
CA LEU A 310 -11.63 -2.48 25.51
C LEU A 310 -10.17 -2.80 25.16
N ALA A 311 -9.58 -2.09 24.20
CA ALA A 311 -8.18 -2.21 23.84
C ALA A 311 -7.25 -1.74 24.98
N ALA A 312 -7.59 -0.65 25.68
CA ALA A 312 -6.86 -0.18 26.85
C ALA A 312 -6.88 -1.21 27.99
N TRP A 313 -8.03 -1.83 28.24
CA TRP A 313 -8.16 -2.89 29.24
C TRP A 313 -7.35 -4.14 28.86
N GLY A 314 -7.41 -4.57 27.60
CA GLY A 314 -6.58 -5.66 27.09
C GLY A 314 -5.08 -5.35 27.20
N GLY A 315 -4.66 -4.15 26.80
CA GLY A 315 -3.28 -3.69 26.92
C GLY A 315 -2.80 -3.61 28.37
N TRP A 316 -3.66 -3.18 29.30
CA TRP A 316 -3.37 -3.17 30.73
C TRP A 316 -3.14 -4.59 31.27
N ASN A 317 -4.03 -5.53 30.96
CA ASN A 317 -3.88 -6.92 31.39
C ASN A 317 -2.61 -7.56 30.81
N GLN A 318 -2.33 -7.32 29.53
CA GLN A 318 -1.11 -7.80 28.88
C GLN A 318 0.15 -7.17 29.48
N MET A 319 0.10 -5.90 29.88
CA MET A 319 1.21 -5.22 30.54
C MET A 319 1.49 -5.81 31.93
N GLN A 320 0.45 -6.08 32.72
CA GLN A 320 0.60 -6.70 34.05
C GLN A 320 1.26 -8.08 33.94
N PHE A 321 0.84 -8.89 32.96
CA PHE A 321 1.47 -10.18 32.68
C PHE A 321 2.89 -10.02 32.13
N GLY A 322 3.14 -9.00 31.31
CA GLY A 322 4.43 -8.71 30.71
C GLY A 322 5.50 -8.23 31.70
N TRP A 323 5.15 -7.79 32.91
CA TRP A 323 6.14 -7.38 33.90
C TRP A 323 6.90 -8.55 34.52
N THR A 324 6.34 -9.76 34.48
CA THR A 324 6.98 -10.97 35.03
C THR A 324 7.75 -11.75 33.97
N ILE A 325 7.66 -11.34 32.70
CA ILE A 325 8.26 -12.02 31.55
C ILE A 325 9.28 -11.08 30.89
N ASN A 326 10.54 -11.51 30.87
CA ASN A 326 11.62 -10.76 30.25
C ASN A 326 11.81 -11.17 28.78
N SER A 327 12.29 -10.23 27.97
CA SER A 327 12.72 -10.49 26.59
C SER A 327 13.90 -11.46 26.55
N PRO A 328 13.97 -12.33 25.55
CA PRO A 328 14.94 -13.43 25.52
C PRO A 328 16.37 -12.97 25.26
N VAL A 329 16.59 -11.82 24.61
CA VAL A 329 17.95 -11.34 24.29
C VAL A 329 18.40 -10.21 25.21
N VAL A 330 17.61 -9.13 25.32
CA VAL A 330 18.02 -7.94 26.09
C VAL A 330 17.61 -8.02 27.56
N GLY A 331 16.65 -8.87 27.90
CA GLY A 331 16.20 -9.08 29.27
C GLY A 331 15.32 -7.96 29.83
N TYR A 332 14.86 -7.02 29.00
CA TYR A 332 13.87 -6.03 29.44
C TYR A 332 12.49 -6.70 29.63
N PRO A 333 11.68 -6.27 30.59
CA PRO A 333 10.34 -6.81 30.83
C PRO A 333 9.38 -6.44 29.70
N LEU A 334 8.66 -7.44 29.18
CA LEU A 334 7.79 -7.30 28.01
C LEU A 334 6.64 -6.32 28.24
N GLY A 335 6.30 -6.03 29.50
CA GLY A 335 5.35 -4.99 29.89
C GLY A 335 5.68 -3.61 29.31
N LEU A 336 6.98 -3.30 29.12
CA LEU A 336 7.42 -2.04 28.50
C LEU A 336 6.95 -1.87 27.05
N ALA A 337 6.72 -2.97 26.32
CA ALA A 337 6.19 -2.92 24.96
C ALA A 337 4.68 -2.63 24.93
N MET A 338 3.95 -2.99 25.98
CA MET A 338 2.49 -2.84 26.08
C MET A 338 2.07 -1.51 26.70
N LEU A 339 2.97 -0.84 27.43
CA LEU A 339 2.74 0.46 28.02
C LEU A 339 2.27 1.54 27.02
N PRO A 340 2.95 1.80 25.87
CA PRO A 340 2.51 2.82 24.92
C PRO A 340 1.17 2.46 24.25
N VAL A 341 0.87 1.17 24.10
CA VAL A 341 -0.43 0.68 23.60
C VAL A 341 -1.53 1.08 24.58
N ALA A 342 -1.38 0.74 25.87
CA ALA A 342 -2.39 1.07 26.88
C ALA A 342 -2.57 2.59 27.02
N ALA A 343 -1.47 3.35 27.07
CA ALA A 343 -1.50 4.80 27.20
C ALA A 343 -2.18 5.49 26.02
N SER A 344 -1.88 5.08 24.78
CA SER A 344 -2.51 5.64 23.58
C SER A 344 -3.99 5.29 23.47
N MET A 345 -4.40 4.07 23.83
CA MET A 345 -5.80 3.66 23.85
C MET A 345 -6.63 4.43 24.90
N VAL A 346 -6.06 4.73 26.07
CA VAL A 346 -6.70 5.61 27.05
C VAL A 346 -6.85 7.03 26.51
N ALA A 347 -5.81 7.57 25.88
CA ALA A 347 -5.88 8.90 25.26
C ALA A 347 -6.95 8.97 24.15
N LEU A 348 -7.01 7.94 23.30
CA LEU A 348 -8.04 7.74 22.27
C LEU A 348 -9.46 7.75 22.86
N ALA A 349 -9.68 6.99 23.93
CA ALA A 349 -10.98 6.91 24.60
C ALA A 349 -11.41 8.28 25.16
N VAL A 350 -10.49 8.98 25.84
CA VAL A 350 -10.76 10.33 26.38
C VAL A 350 -11.11 11.31 25.26
N LEU A 351 -10.34 11.32 24.17
CA LEU A 351 -10.59 12.20 23.03
C LEU A 351 -11.92 11.88 22.34
N ALA A 352 -12.26 10.60 22.18
CA ALA A 352 -13.54 10.20 21.61
C ALA A 352 -14.74 10.67 22.46
N LEU A 353 -14.63 10.58 23.79
CA LEU A 353 -15.65 11.09 24.72
C LEU A 353 -15.76 12.62 24.67
N LEU A 354 -14.63 13.32 24.57
CA LEU A 354 -14.60 14.77 24.40
C LEU A 354 -15.25 15.20 23.08
N GLN A 355 -14.99 14.49 21.99
CA GLN A 355 -15.64 14.74 20.70
C GLN A 355 -17.13 14.45 20.74
N LEU A 356 -17.55 13.37 21.42
CA LEU A 356 -18.97 13.08 21.65
C LEU A 356 -19.67 14.24 22.35
N VAL A 357 -19.08 14.83 23.39
CA VAL A 357 -19.65 16.02 24.06
C VAL A 357 -19.68 17.23 23.12
N ASN A 358 -18.63 17.44 22.32
CA ASN A 358 -18.55 18.55 21.37
C ASN A 358 -19.59 18.47 20.23
N VAL A 359 -19.98 17.25 19.79
CA VAL A 359 -21.07 17.06 18.79
C VAL A 359 -22.38 17.69 19.27
N TRP A 360 -22.63 17.66 20.59
CA TRP A 360 -23.86 18.18 21.18
C TRP A 360 -23.74 19.62 21.71
N ARG A 361 -22.52 20.10 22.00
CA ARG A 361 -22.28 21.48 22.48
C ARG A 361 -22.19 22.53 21.37
N ARG A 362 -21.85 22.14 20.13
CA ARG A 362 -21.78 23.09 19.00
C ARG A 362 -23.18 23.38 18.44
N ASP A 363 -23.74 24.53 18.81
CA ASP A 363 -24.67 25.25 17.92
C ASP A 363 -23.83 25.80 16.76
N GLN A 364 -24.07 25.37 15.53
CA GLN A 364 -23.42 25.95 14.36
C GLN A 364 -24.29 27.08 13.79
N PRO A 365 -23.84 28.36 13.78
CA PRO A 365 -24.33 29.34 12.83
C PRO A 365 -23.43 29.38 11.57
N SER A 366 -24.11 29.61 10.44
CA SER A 366 -23.64 29.96 9.09
C SER A 366 -22.72 28.94 8.41
N ALA A 367 -23.23 28.16 7.45
CA ALA A 367 -23.31 28.64 6.07
C ALA A 367 -22.04 29.42 5.71
N SER A 368 -21.05 28.75 5.12
CA SER A 368 -20.05 29.45 4.32
C SER A 368 -20.82 30.43 3.42
N ALA A 369 -20.55 31.70 3.66
CA ALA A 369 -21.21 32.82 3.05
C ALA A 369 -21.37 32.63 1.53
N ALA A 370 -22.52 33.09 1.04
CA ALA A 370 -22.71 33.57 -0.31
C ALA A 370 -21.41 34.18 -0.91
N ALA A 371 -20.76 33.42 -1.77
CA ALA A 371 -19.78 33.82 -2.78
C ALA A 371 -19.62 32.58 -3.69
N ASN A 372 -20.53 32.30 -4.62
CA ASN A 372 -20.82 33.14 -5.77
C ASN A 372 -22.33 33.25 -6.00
N VAL A 373 -22.88 34.40 -5.61
CA VAL A 373 -24.08 34.94 -6.26
C VAL A 373 -23.64 35.43 -7.64
N THR A 374 -24.41 35.03 -8.64
CA THR A 374 -24.55 35.69 -9.95
C THR A 374 -24.16 37.17 -9.96
N ALA A 375 -23.20 37.54 -10.80
CA ALA A 375 -23.10 38.87 -11.39
C ALA A 375 -22.35 38.75 -12.72
N ASP A 376 -23.11 39.01 -13.78
CA ASP A 376 -22.78 39.32 -15.19
C ASP A 376 -22.06 38.31 -16.10
#